data_AF-A0A7C3Q7F6-F1
#
_entry.id   AF-A0A7C3Q7F6-F1
#
_cell.length_a   1.000
_cell.length_b   1.000
_cell.length_c   1.000
_cell.angle_alpha   90.00
_cell.angle_beta   90.00
_cell.angle_gamma   90.00
#
_symmetry.space_group_name_H-M   'P 1'
#
loop_
_entity.id
_entity.type
_entity.pdbx_description
1 polymer ?
#
loop_
_entity_poly.entity_id
_entity_poly.type
_entity_poly.pdbx_seq_one_letter_code
_entity_poly.pdbx_strand_id
1 'polypeptide(L)' 'MSQSNLKHLEKIKENIDKSNALSEKEKSDSFKRIEEWYAEDQSFGTLLSDLSKVSPKIEAFLIDLGLI' A
#
# COMPACT_ATOMS: atom_id res chain seq x y z
N MET A 1 0.28 -0.87 6.17
CA MET A 1 1.08 -1.71 5.24
C MET A 1 1.56 -2.96 5.92
N SER A 2 1.20 -4.12 5.37
CA SER A 2 1.84 -5.38 5.74
C SER A 2 3.31 -5.35 5.32
N GLN A 3 4.20 -5.96 6.10
CA GLN A 3 5.64 -6.09 5.77
C GLN A 3 5.87 -6.78 4.40
N SER A 4 4.91 -7.61 3.97
CA SER A 4 4.88 -8.25 2.65
C SER A 4 4.71 -7.22 1.53
N ASN A 5 3.71 -6.34 1.62
CA ASN A 5 3.42 -5.36 0.56
C ASN A 5 4.57 -4.36 0.38
N LEU A 6 5.21 -3.97 1.49
CA LEU A 6 6.37 -3.08 1.49
C LEU A 6 7.55 -3.67 0.71
N LYS A 7 7.91 -4.94 1.00
CA LYS A 7 8.96 -5.66 0.27
C LYS A 7 8.67 -5.82 -1.23
N HIS A 8 7.42 -6.07 -1.58
CA HIS A 8 7.03 -6.17 -2.99
C HIS A 8 7.18 -4.83 -3.73
N LEU A 9 6.75 -3.72 -3.12
CA LEU A 9 6.90 -2.40 -3.70
C LEU A 9 8.37 -1.96 -3.80
N GLU A 10 9.19 -2.27 -2.80
CA GLU A 10 10.65 -2.05 -2.88
C GLU A 10 11.27 -2.81 -4.05
N LYS A 11 10.89 -4.08 -4.23
CA LYS A 11 11.35 -4.89 -5.37
C LYS A 11 10.88 -4.30 -6.70
N ILE A 12 9.65 -3.77 -6.78
CA ILE A 12 9.15 -3.10 -7.98
C ILE A 12 9.95 -1.83 -8.26
N LYS A 13 10.20 -1.00 -7.24
CA LYS A 13 11.06 0.19 -7.36
C LYS A 13 12.45 -0.15 -7.89
N GLU A 14 13.06 -1.19 -7.34
CA GLU A 14 14.40 -1.63 -7.72
C GLU A 14 14.46 -2.13 -9.18
N ASN A 15 13.39 -2.76 -9.67
CA ASN A 15 13.29 -3.17 -11.07
C ASN A 15 13.03 -1.98 -12.01
N ILE A 16 12.27 -0.98 -11.59
CA ILE A 16 12.06 0.26 -12.35
C ILE A 16 13.38 1.02 -12.51
N ASP A 17 14.15 1.13 -11.43
CA ASP A 17 15.45 1.81 -11.43
C ASP A 17 16.45 1.15 -12.40
N LYS A 18 16.55 -0.18 -12.33
CA LYS A 18 17.43 -1.01 -13.19
C LYS A 18 16.91 -1.19 -14.62
N SER A 19 15.71 -0.70 -14.92
CA SER A 19 15.13 -0.85 -16.26
C SER A 19 15.81 0.08 -17.26
N ASN A 20 16.33 -0.52 -18.33
CA ASN A 20 16.83 0.22 -19.50
C ASN A 20 15.72 0.50 -20.53
N ALA A 21 14.51 -0.02 -20.29
CA ALA A 21 13.36 0.13 -21.19
C ALA A 21 12.52 1.38 -20.89
N LEU A 22 12.68 1.97 -19.70
CA LEU A 22 11.93 3.14 -19.26
C LEU A 22 12.80 4.39 -19.38
N SER A 23 12.22 5.47 -19.91
CA SER A 23 12.83 6.80 -19.83
C SER A 23 12.86 7.31 -18.39
N GLU A 24 13.74 8.27 -18.10
CA GLU A 24 13.85 8.89 -16.77
C GLU A 24 12.54 9.53 -16.30
N LYS A 25 11.72 10.03 -17.23
CA LYS A 25 10.39 10.55 -16.93
C LYS A 25 9.43 9.44 -16.48
N GLU A 26 9.39 8.32 -17.22
CA GLU A 26 8.54 7.18 -16.87
C GLU A 26 8.95 6.53 -15.55
N LYS A 27 10.25 6.49 -15.25
CA LYS A 27 10.75 6.05 -13.94
C LYS A 27 10.26 6.97 -12.82
N SER A 28 10.42 8.28 -12.99
CA SER A 28 9.96 9.29 -12.02
C SER A 28 8.44 9.20 -11.77
N ASP A 29 7.65 9.11 -12.84
CA ASP A 29 6.19 8.96 -12.75
C ASP A 29 5.79 7.66 -12.03
N SER A 30 6.51 6.56 -12.32
CA SER A 30 6.31 5.27 -11.65
C SER A 30 6.65 5.32 -10.16
N PHE A 31 7.75 5.98 -9.79
CA PHE A 31 8.11 6.16 -8.38
C PHE A 31 7.07 6.97 -7.63
N LYS A 32 6.58 8.06 -8.23
CA LYS A 32 5.52 8.87 -7.65
C LYS A 32 4.26 8.05 -7.37
N ARG A 33 3.86 7.21 -8.32
CA ARG A 33 2.70 6.32 -8.16
C ARG A 33 2.87 5.33 -7.01
N ILE A 34 4.08 4.80 -6.85
CA ILE A 34 4.38 3.87 -5.76
C ILE A 34 4.30 4.59 -4.40
N GLU A 35 4.79 5.83 -4.29
CA GLU A 35 4.62 6.66 -3.09
C GLU A 35 3.15 6.94 -2.77
N GLU A 36 2.33 7.21 -3.79
CA GLU A 36 0.87 7.38 -3.63
C GLU A 36 0.25 6.11 -3.04
N TRP A 37 0.60 4.92 -3.55
CA TRP A 37 0.12 3.65 -2.98
C TRP A 37 0.58 3.42 -1.55
N TYR A 38 1.79 3.85 -1.19
CA TYR A 38 2.26 3.81 0.21
C TYR A 38 1.38 4.65 1.13
N ALA A 39 1.07 5.88 0.71
CA ALA A 39 0.23 6.79 1.47
C ALA A 39 -1.23 6.30 1.57
N GLU A 40 -1.77 5.75 0.48
CA GLU A 40 -3.12 5.17 0.45
C GLU A 40 -3.25 3.97 1.40
N ASP A 41 -2.31 3.03 1.37
CA ASP A 41 -2.36 1.84 2.23
C ASP A 41 -2.25 2.21 3.72
N GLN A 42 -1.38 3.17 4.08
CA GLN A 42 -1.32 3.68 5.45
C GLN A 42 -2.64 4.34 5.90
N SER A 43 -3.21 5.16 5.02
CA SER A 43 -4.49 5.84 5.30
C SER A 43 -5.62 4.83 5.44
N PHE A 44 -5.64 3.80 4.60
CA PHE A 44 -6.64 2.72 4.66
C PHE A 44 -6.52 1.89 5.94
N GLY A 45 -5.30 1.54 6.37
CA GLY A 45 -5.08 0.87 7.65
C GLY A 45 -5.55 1.71 8.85
N THR A 46 -5.36 3.03 8.79
CA THR A 46 -5.87 3.96 9.83
C THR A 46 -7.39 3.97 9.85
N LEU A 47 -8.02 4.07 8.67
CA LEU A 47 -9.47 4.01 8.53
C LEU A 47 -10.06 2.73 9.12
N LEU A 48 -9.48 1.57 8.81
CA LEU A 48 -9.93 0.28 9.34
C LEU A 48 -9.78 0.23 10.87
N SER A 49 -8.66 0.71 11.41
CA SER A 49 -8.44 0.80 12.86
C SER A 49 -9.51 1.65 13.54
N ASP A 50 -9.85 2.80 12.96
CA ASP A 50 -10.86 3.70 13.52
C ASP A 50 -12.27 3.13 13.38
N LEU A 51 -12.59 2.48 12.27
CA LEU A 51 -13.86 1.76 12.09
C LEU A 51 -14.06 0.64 13.11
N SER A 52 -13.02 -0.13 13.43
CA SER A 52 -13.08 -1.17 14.48
C SER A 52 -13.42 -0.58 15.85
N LYS A 53 -12.96 0.63 16.16
CA LYS A 53 -13.27 1.32 17.42
C LYS A 53 -14.70 1.83 17.50
N VAL A 54 -15.40 2.00 16.36
CA VAL A 54 -16.78 2.48 16.32
C VAL A 54 -17.73 1.47 16.93
N SER A 55 -17.56 0.17 16.64
CA SER A 55 -18.31 -0.87 17.34
C SER A 55 -17.65 -2.25 17.24
N PRO A 56 -17.83 -3.12 18.26
CA PRO A 56 -17.38 -4.51 18.21
C PRO A 56 -17.96 -5.33 17.06
N LYS A 57 -19.16 -4.96 16.56
CA LYS A 57 -19.78 -5.60 15.40
C LYS A 57 -19.04 -5.28 14.10
N ILE A 58 -18.54 -4.04 13.97
CA ILE A 58 -17.76 -3.63 12.81
C ILE A 58 -16.40 -4.34 12.84
N GLU A 59 -15.75 -4.41 14.00
CA GLU A 59 -14.51 -5.18 14.16
C GLU A 59 -14.68 -6.65 13.74
N ALA A 60 -15.72 -7.32 14.23
CA ALA A 60 -16.02 -8.70 13.83
C ALA A 60 -16.23 -8.85 12.31
N PHE A 61 -16.95 -7.91 11.69
CA PHE A 61 -17.16 -7.91 10.24
C PHE A 61 -15.85 -7.69 9.46
N LEU A 62 -14.97 -6.81 9.94
CA LEU A 62 -13.68 -6.56 9.31
C LEU A 62 -12.74 -7.77 9.41
N ILE A 63 -12.76 -8.50 10.54
CA ILE A 63 -12.05 -9.76 10.72
C ILE A 63 -12.58 -10.83 9.75
N ASP A 64 -13.91 -10.97 9.64
CA ASP A 64 -14.55 -11.94 8.74
C ASP A 64 -14.18 -11.69 7.26
N LEU A 65 -13.97 -10.43 6.89
CA LEU A 65 -13.51 -10.04 5.56
C LEU A 65 -11.98 -10.16 5.37
N GLY A 66 -11.22 -10.48 6.41
CA GLY A 66 -9.75 -10.56 6.38
C GLY A 66 -9.07 -9.21 6.16
N LEU A 67 -9.71 -8.12 6.60
CA LEU A 67 -9.20 -6.76 6.43
C LEU A 67 -8.33 -6.28 7.60
N ILE A 68 -8.44 -6.95 8.76
CA ILE A 68 -7.63 -6.72 9.97
C ILE A 68 -7.25 -8.05 10.63
#